data_AF-A0A150WRP5-F1
#
_entry.id   AF-A0A150WRP5-F1
#
_cell.length_a   1.000
_cell.length_b   1.000
_cell.length_c   1.000
_cell.angle_alpha   90.00
_cell.angle_beta   90.00
_cell.angle_gamma   90.00
#
_symmetry.space_group_name_H-M   'P 1'
#
loop_
_entity.id
_entity.type
_entity.pdbx_description
1 polymer ?
#
loop_
_entity_poly.entity_id
_entity_poly.type
_entity_poly.pdbx_seq_one_letter_code
_entity_poly.pdbx_strand_id
1 'polypeptide(L)'
;MWALRILTGPQAGQLIELKLGKNLIGRAPQCDIKLVSPGVSKEHTEVAVFKDKIVVTDLKSSNGTYLNGIRIQNSLMRLGDKLGVHDVLLDVIPAPEARATSPRTTTTHTGTGVPAPMMYQDGGAAAQMPPMGMTQPGMPHGMPQAMGGMPGAGPAPAPAYSQGGIKGLMDKFHEYMDRVALPGVYKLPQFVEFKLVLLGFVVLFIFTTTLLSMIPMVAITRASIINESKRRAASIARTIATINQAALLQNNYSSLSTNAAESEEGVTQVLIVQQSDGLILAPATRAGTTPDLPFVHTARREMRPQAVEIDSSTIGASFPIGLFDPSTGEQSVKAHAIVLYDIGSLAFDDGRAISLFMQTLVIASIVGLLIYFFMYKLIEFPINSLNAQLDTAMREKQDNTQVNFLFPPLQALIGNINSLLTRYIHGDTEGGSSAAGFVNKDGEAENLVQIVGFPCIAISREGRIIACNAAFSQVARAEVSQLQGQPFKSLPDLALQKNIEGLVGRTLENLRGIHTDQLEFSGHLCVLSCQAMATGENVDYFLITVSPTEGGS
;
A
#
# COMPACT_ATOMS: atom_id res chain seq x y z
N MET A 1 -21.28 26.84 -10.19
CA MET A 1 -20.59 26.89 -11.51
C MET A 1 -19.09 26.91 -11.27
N TRP A 2 -18.29 26.40 -12.21
CA TRP A 2 -16.83 26.34 -12.10
C TRP A 2 -16.17 27.17 -13.19
N ALA A 3 -14.95 27.65 -12.94
CA ALA A 3 -14.16 28.38 -13.90
C ALA A 3 -12.70 27.94 -13.88
N LEU A 4 -12.03 28.07 -15.01
CA LEU A 4 -10.58 27.86 -15.15
C LEU A 4 -9.88 29.21 -15.20
N ARG A 5 -8.93 29.41 -14.29
CA ARG A 5 -8.02 30.56 -14.31
C ARG A 5 -6.69 30.15 -14.92
N ILE A 6 -6.26 30.83 -15.97
CA ILE A 6 -4.96 30.59 -16.60
C ILE A 6 -3.86 31.20 -15.72
N LEU A 7 -2.86 30.42 -15.34
CA LEU A 7 -1.76 30.82 -14.46
C LEU A 7 -0.47 31.15 -15.20
N THR A 8 -0.23 30.54 -16.37
CA THR A 8 1.01 30.72 -17.15
C THR A 8 0.73 30.97 -18.63
N GLY A 9 1.70 31.55 -19.33
CA GLY A 9 1.61 31.87 -20.75
C GLY A 9 1.02 33.27 -21.04
N PRO A 10 0.83 33.61 -22.32
CA PRO A 10 0.38 34.95 -22.74
C PRO A 10 -1.04 35.30 -22.29
N GLN A 11 -1.82 34.31 -21.85
CA GLN A 11 -3.19 34.47 -21.35
C GLN A 11 -3.28 34.39 -19.82
N ALA A 12 -2.15 34.46 -19.10
CA ALA A 12 -2.13 34.41 -17.64
C ALA A 12 -3.02 35.50 -17.01
N GLY A 13 -3.83 35.11 -16.03
CA GLY A 13 -4.83 35.96 -15.38
C GLY A 13 -6.23 35.88 -15.98
N GLN A 14 -6.39 35.32 -17.19
CA GLN A 14 -7.72 35.16 -17.80
C GLN A 14 -8.54 34.11 -17.04
N LEU A 15 -9.81 34.43 -16.80
CA LEU A 15 -10.79 33.53 -16.20
C LEU A 15 -11.79 33.08 -17.25
N ILE A 16 -12.01 31.77 -17.34
CA ILE A 16 -12.88 31.16 -18.34
C ILE A 16 -13.90 30.28 -17.64
N GLU A 17 -15.17 30.64 -17.75
CA GLU A 17 -16.27 29.88 -17.16
C GLU A 17 -16.48 28.55 -17.89
N LEU A 18 -16.69 27.48 -17.13
CA LEU A 18 -16.99 26.16 -17.67
C LEU A 18 -18.51 25.97 -17.78
N LYS A 19 -18.95 25.55 -18.97
CA LYS A 19 -20.34 25.16 -19.24
C LYS A 19 -20.63 23.78 -18.66
N LEU A 20 -21.89 23.50 -18.34
CA LEU A 20 -22.33 22.14 -18.00
C LEU A 20 -22.16 21.23 -19.22
N GLY A 21 -21.64 20.02 -19.00
CA GLY A 21 -21.27 19.09 -20.07
C GLY A 21 -19.83 19.28 -20.53
N LYS A 22 -19.57 19.06 -21.83
CA LYS A 22 -18.21 19.01 -22.39
C LYS A 22 -17.69 20.41 -22.72
N ASN A 23 -16.46 20.69 -22.30
CA ASN A 23 -15.71 21.89 -22.66
C ASN A 23 -14.40 21.46 -23.32
N LEU A 24 -14.22 21.77 -24.59
CA LEU A 24 -13.04 21.37 -25.35
C LEU A 24 -11.91 22.39 -25.19
N ILE A 25 -10.72 21.91 -24.81
CA ILE A 25 -9.51 22.74 -24.63
C ILE A 25 -8.46 22.35 -25.67
N GLY A 26 -7.95 23.36 -26.37
CA GLY A 26 -6.92 23.16 -27.39
C GLY A 26 -6.49 24.45 -28.06
N ARG A 27 -5.61 24.36 -29.05
CA ARG A 27 -5.12 25.52 -29.81
C ARG A 27 -6.03 25.89 -30.98
N ALA A 28 -6.88 24.98 -31.44
CA ALA A 28 -7.70 25.20 -32.62
C ALA A 28 -8.86 26.17 -32.33
N PRO A 29 -9.29 26.97 -33.32
CA PRO A 29 -10.33 27.99 -33.13
C PRO A 29 -11.71 27.41 -32.77
N GLN A 30 -11.96 26.13 -33.05
CA GLN A 30 -13.21 25.45 -32.69
C GLN A 30 -13.30 24.97 -31.23
N CYS A 31 -12.23 25.09 -30.44
CA CYS A 31 -12.25 24.73 -29.02
C CYS A 31 -13.01 25.76 -28.20
N ASP A 32 -13.81 25.33 -27.21
CA ASP A 32 -14.45 26.23 -26.25
C ASP A 32 -13.43 27.09 -25.51
N ILE A 33 -12.28 26.48 -25.18
CA ILE A 33 -11.18 27.12 -24.49
C ILE A 33 -9.95 27.08 -25.38
N LYS A 34 -9.71 28.20 -26.06
CA LYS A 34 -8.55 28.36 -26.94
C LYS A 34 -7.32 28.78 -26.15
N LEU A 35 -6.29 27.93 -26.19
CA LEU A 35 -4.98 28.21 -25.61
C LEU A 35 -3.97 28.60 -26.69
N VAL A 36 -3.34 29.75 -26.50
CA VAL A 36 -2.32 30.29 -27.41
C VAL A 36 -0.93 29.80 -26.99
N SER A 37 -0.66 28.53 -27.24
CA SER A 37 0.68 27.94 -27.08
C SER A 37 1.01 26.92 -28.19
N PRO A 38 2.18 27.01 -28.86
CA PRO A 38 2.56 26.12 -29.96
C PRO A 38 2.53 24.63 -29.60
N GLY A 39 2.86 24.27 -28.35
CA GLY A 39 2.91 22.88 -27.90
C GLY A 39 1.54 22.32 -27.45
N VAL A 40 0.48 23.13 -27.49
CA VAL A 40 -0.89 22.65 -27.31
C VAL A 40 -1.43 22.10 -28.64
N SER A 41 -2.04 20.93 -28.56
CA SER A 41 -2.64 20.21 -29.69
C SER A 41 -3.90 20.93 -30.17
N LYS A 42 -4.33 20.67 -31.42
CA LYS A 42 -5.54 21.28 -31.97
C LYS A 42 -6.75 21.04 -31.06
N GLU A 43 -6.93 19.80 -30.66
CA GLU A 43 -7.86 19.34 -29.62
C GLU A 43 -6.99 18.55 -28.63
N HIS A 44 -6.83 19.04 -27.41
CA HIS A 44 -5.83 18.53 -26.48
C HIS A 44 -6.46 17.78 -25.32
N THR A 45 -7.43 18.41 -24.64
CA THR A 45 -8.14 17.80 -23.52
C THR A 45 -9.59 18.24 -23.50
N GLU A 46 -10.47 17.38 -22.99
CA GLU A 46 -11.86 17.68 -22.71
C GLU A 46 -12.07 17.81 -21.20
N VAL A 47 -12.82 18.82 -20.77
CA VAL A 47 -13.26 19.00 -19.38
C VAL A 47 -14.78 18.83 -19.34
N ALA A 48 -15.23 17.70 -18.81
CA ALA A 48 -16.64 17.36 -18.63
C ALA A 48 -17.12 17.77 -17.23
N VAL A 49 -18.06 18.71 -17.19
CA VAL A 49 -18.65 19.27 -15.97
C VAL A 49 -20.02 18.63 -15.73
N PHE A 50 -20.15 17.92 -14.61
CA PHE A 50 -21.42 17.39 -14.10
C PHE A 50 -21.93 18.26 -12.95
N LYS A 51 -23.08 17.94 -12.34
CA LYS A 51 -23.63 18.74 -11.23
C LYS A 51 -22.73 18.70 -9.97
N ASP A 52 -22.00 17.61 -9.78
CA ASP A 52 -21.28 17.27 -8.55
C ASP A 52 -19.77 17.04 -8.76
N LYS A 53 -19.30 16.87 -10.00
CA LYS A 53 -17.90 16.55 -10.31
C LYS A 53 -17.43 17.11 -11.65
N ILE A 54 -16.11 17.25 -11.77
CA ILE A 54 -15.42 17.58 -13.03
C ILE A 54 -14.55 16.40 -13.43
N VAL A 55 -14.60 16.01 -14.69
CA VAL A 55 -13.76 14.95 -15.27
C VAL A 55 -12.94 15.54 -16.40
N VAL A 56 -11.63 15.30 -16.39
CA VAL A 56 -10.70 15.74 -17.42
C VAL A 56 -10.22 14.53 -18.20
N THR A 57 -10.28 14.59 -19.53
CA THR A 57 -9.85 13.50 -20.42
C THR A 57 -8.89 14.04 -21.49
N ASP A 58 -7.70 13.46 -21.56
CA ASP A 58 -6.73 13.76 -22.62
C ASP A 58 -7.20 13.14 -23.95
N LEU A 59 -7.22 13.94 -25.01
CA LEU A 59 -7.69 13.54 -26.33
C LEU A 59 -6.55 13.05 -27.23
N LYS A 60 -5.65 12.22 -26.66
CA LYS A 60 -4.42 11.74 -27.31
C LYS A 60 -3.54 12.91 -27.78
N SER A 61 -3.34 13.86 -26.89
CA SER A 61 -2.53 15.02 -27.18
C SER A 61 -1.06 14.67 -27.38
N SER A 62 -0.34 15.49 -28.15
CA SER A 62 1.07 15.24 -28.47
C SER A 62 1.98 15.31 -27.24
N ASN A 63 1.68 16.23 -26.31
CA ASN A 63 2.51 16.50 -25.12
C ASN A 63 1.89 16.04 -23.80
N GLY A 64 0.67 15.50 -23.83
CA GLY A 64 -0.06 15.01 -22.67
C GLY A 64 -0.73 16.11 -21.85
N THR A 65 -1.78 15.70 -21.15
CA THR A 65 -2.46 16.49 -20.11
C THR A 65 -1.97 16.06 -18.73
N TYR A 66 -1.78 17.02 -17.83
CA TYR A 66 -1.26 16.80 -16.48
C TYR A 66 -2.24 17.32 -15.45
N LEU A 67 -2.46 16.60 -14.36
CA LEU A 67 -3.22 17.07 -13.21
C LEU A 67 -2.30 17.04 -11.99
N ASN A 68 -2.07 18.19 -11.38
CA ASN A 68 -1.13 18.38 -10.26
C ASN A 68 0.28 17.81 -10.55
N GLY A 69 0.74 17.95 -11.80
CA GLY A 69 2.05 17.48 -12.26
C GLY A 69 2.11 16.02 -12.70
N ILE A 70 1.03 15.24 -12.53
CA ILE A 70 0.96 13.83 -12.95
C ILE A 70 0.27 13.75 -14.31
N ARG A 71 0.87 13.08 -15.29
CA ARG A 71 0.27 12.88 -16.61
C ARG A 71 -0.97 11.99 -16.51
N ILE A 72 -2.09 12.41 -17.09
CA ILE A 72 -3.37 11.71 -17.01
C ILE A 72 -3.90 11.37 -18.41
N GLN A 73 -4.73 10.32 -18.47
CA GLN A 73 -5.56 10.03 -19.64
C GLN A 73 -7.04 10.35 -19.37
N ASN A 74 -7.53 10.01 -18.17
CA ASN A 74 -8.82 10.43 -17.64
C ASN A 74 -8.69 10.55 -16.11
N SER A 75 -9.11 11.67 -15.52
CA SER A 75 -9.09 11.87 -14.07
C SER A 75 -10.23 12.76 -13.59
N LEU A 76 -10.68 12.52 -12.37
CA LEU A 76 -11.54 13.45 -11.65
C LEU A 76 -10.72 14.66 -11.19
N MET A 77 -11.27 15.85 -11.38
CA MET A 77 -10.64 17.13 -11.04
C MET A 77 -11.47 17.84 -9.96
N ARG A 78 -10.80 18.38 -8.94
CA ARG A 78 -11.40 19.06 -7.79
C ARG A 78 -11.04 20.54 -7.79
N LEU A 79 -11.77 21.31 -6.98
CA LEU A 79 -11.46 22.72 -6.75
C LEU A 79 -10.05 22.86 -6.16
N GLY A 80 -9.26 23.78 -6.71
CA GLY A 80 -7.87 23.99 -6.32
C GLY A 80 -6.85 23.11 -7.05
N ASP A 81 -7.28 22.12 -7.84
CA ASP A 81 -6.38 21.33 -8.68
C ASP A 81 -5.81 22.18 -9.83
N LYS A 82 -4.58 21.83 -10.22
CA LYS A 82 -3.87 22.46 -11.33
C LYS A 82 -3.85 21.56 -12.55
N LEU A 83 -4.51 22.01 -13.60
CA LEU A 83 -4.54 21.37 -14.89
C LEU A 83 -3.41 21.92 -15.76
N GLY A 84 -2.43 21.08 -16.09
CA GLY A 84 -1.38 21.37 -17.06
C GLY A 84 -1.76 20.87 -18.45
N VAL A 85 -1.77 21.78 -19.42
CA VAL A 85 -1.96 21.50 -20.85
C VAL A 85 -0.66 21.91 -21.55
N HIS A 86 0.26 20.95 -21.68
CA HIS A 86 1.66 21.23 -22.04
C HIS A 86 2.33 22.27 -21.12
N ASP A 87 2.58 23.49 -21.61
CA ASP A 87 3.25 24.60 -20.93
C ASP A 87 2.27 25.61 -20.30
N VAL A 88 0.96 25.42 -20.53
CA VAL A 88 -0.10 26.25 -19.95
C VAL A 88 -0.65 25.57 -18.70
N LEU A 89 -0.56 26.26 -17.57
CA LEU A 89 -1.10 25.82 -16.29
C LEU A 89 -2.41 26.54 -16.01
N LEU A 90 -3.46 25.81 -15.66
CA LEU A 90 -4.78 26.32 -15.31
C LEU A 90 -5.16 25.88 -13.89
N ASP A 91 -5.93 26.70 -13.21
CA ASP A 91 -6.40 26.50 -11.83
C ASP A 91 -7.92 26.42 -11.83
N VAL A 92 -8.49 25.40 -11.20
CA VAL A 92 -9.96 25.28 -11.08
C VAL A 92 -10.44 26.07 -9.88
N ILE A 93 -11.28 27.07 -10.12
CA ILE A 93 -11.85 27.91 -9.07
C ILE A 93 -13.39 27.86 -9.13
N PRO A 94 -14.09 28.15 -8.01
CA PRO A 94 -15.52 28.41 -8.09
C PRO A 94 -15.77 29.59 -9.04
N ALA A 95 -16.75 29.48 -9.93
CA ALA A 95 -17.11 30.60 -10.79
C ALA A 95 -17.49 31.78 -9.90
N PRO A 96 -16.93 32.98 -10.10
CA PRO A 96 -17.33 34.15 -9.36
C PRO A 96 -18.83 34.37 -9.59
N GLU A 97 -19.59 34.53 -8.51
CA GLU A 97 -21.00 34.90 -8.64
C GLU A 97 -21.04 36.21 -9.44
N ALA A 98 -21.66 36.15 -10.63
CA ALA A 98 -21.97 37.33 -11.41
C ALA A 98 -22.82 38.22 -10.52
N ARG A 99 -22.19 39.25 -9.95
CA ARG A 99 -22.86 40.31 -9.22
C ARG A 99 -23.89 40.88 -10.18
N ALA A 100 -25.17 40.57 -9.93
CA ALA A 100 -26.26 41.14 -10.69
C ALA A 100 -26.13 42.66 -10.62
N THR A 101 -25.65 43.26 -11.70
CA THR A 101 -25.77 44.69 -11.92
C THR A 101 -27.26 44.99 -11.95
N SER A 102 -27.78 45.54 -10.86
CA SER A 102 -29.15 46.03 -10.79
C SER A 102 -29.40 46.94 -12.00
N PRO A 103 -30.42 46.67 -12.84
CA PRO A 103 -30.74 47.54 -13.94
C PRO A 103 -31.14 48.90 -13.40
N ARG A 104 -30.40 49.93 -13.78
CA ARG A 104 -30.79 51.32 -13.63
C ARG A 104 -32.11 51.49 -14.38
N THR A 105 -33.19 51.71 -13.64
CA THR A 105 -34.49 52.09 -14.19
C THR A 105 -34.29 53.33 -15.05
N THR A 106 -34.31 53.14 -16.37
CA THR A 106 -34.40 54.23 -17.33
C THR A 106 -35.72 54.04 -18.04
N THR A 107 -36.62 54.96 -17.76
CA THR A 107 -37.97 55.11 -18.27
C THR A 107 -38.07 54.95 -19.79
N THR A 108 -39.03 54.13 -20.17
CA THR A 108 -39.51 53.82 -21.52
C THR A 108 -40.03 55.07 -22.24
N HIS A 109 -39.56 55.30 -23.47
CA HIS A 109 -40.32 56.02 -24.49
C HIS A 109 -40.51 55.10 -25.72
N THR A 110 -41.72 55.18 -26.23
CA THR A 110 -42.46 54.33 -27.18
C THR A 110 -42.11 54.54 -28.66
N GLY A 111 -42.33 53.51 -29.49
CA GLY A 111 -42.44 53.63 -30.96
C GLY A 111 -42.06 52.35 -31.73
N THR A 112 -42.94 51.35 -31.85
CA THR A 112 -43.76 50.98 -33.04
C THR A 112 -43.05 50.20 -34.17
N GLY A 113 -43.61 49.02 -34.51
CA GLY A 113 -43.55 48.48 -35.88
C GLY A 113 -43.36 46.95 -36.02
N VAL A 114 -44.46 46.22 -36.22
CA VAL A 114 -44.57 44.83 -36.74
C VAL A 114 -45.17 45.01 -38.17
N PRO A 115 -44.96 44.17 -39.24
CA PRO A 115 -45.12 42.71 -39.22
C PRO A 115 -44.28 41.83 -40.19
N ALA A 116 -44.51 40.52 -40.04
CA ALA A 116 -44.00 39.37 -40.80
C ALA A 116 -44.71 39.16 -42.18
N PRO A 117 -44.68 37.97 -42.82
CA PRO A 117 -43.58 37.28 -43.52
C PRO A 117 -43.94 36.91 -44.98
N MET A 118 -42.99 36.47 -45.82
CA MET A 118 -43.31 35.66 -47.03
C MET A 118 -42.15 34.74 -47.46
N MET A 119 -42.50 33.48 -47.72
CA MET A 119 -41.69 32.49 -48.44
C MET A 119 -41.62 32.82 -49.93
N TYR A 120 -40.47 32.63 -50.59
CA TYR A 120 -40.38 32.14 -51.98
C TYR A 120 -38.98 31.55 -52.26
N GLN A 121 -38.96 30.24 -52.51
CA GLN A 121 -38.31 29.47 -53.56
C GLN A 121 -37.06 30.00 -54.32
N ASP A 122 -35.99 29.20 -54.21
CA ASP A 122 -35.09 28.67 -55.26
C ASP A 122 -34.30 29.60 -56.21
N GLY A 123 -33.02 29.24 -56.45
CA GLY A 123 -32.22 29.78 -57.56
C GLY A 123 -30.76 30.17 -57.27
N GLY A 124 -29.86 29.19 -57.44
CA GLY A 124 -28.63 29.31 -58.25
C GLY A 124 -27.49 30.26 -57.86
N ALA A 125 -26.30 29.70 -57.63
CA ALA A 125 -25.08 30.00 -58.40
C ALA A 125 -23.88 29.16 -57.88
N ALA A 126 -23.52 28.12 -58.63
CA ALA A 126 -22.23 27.44 -58.55
C ALA A 126 -21.53 27.58 -59.91
N ALA A 127 -20.30 28.11 -59.91
CA ALA A 127 -19.36 28.12 -61.04
C ALA A 127 -18.03 27.52 -60.51
N GLN A 128 -17.69 26.29 -60.89
CA GLN A 128 -16.85 25.88 -62.03
C GLN A 128 -15.35 26.21 -61.90
N MET A 129 -14.53 25.14 -61.82
CA MET A 129 -13.21 25.03 -62.46
C MET A 129 -12.90 23.54 -62.80
N PRO A 130 -12.07 23.26 -63.84
CA PRO A 130 -12.19 22.07 -64.71
C PRO A 130 -11.16 20.94 -64.45
N PRO A 131 -11.30 19.75 -65.10
CA PRO A 131 -10.35 18.64 -65.00
C PRO A 131 -9.38 18.61 -66.20
N MET A 132 -8.15 18.10 -65.98
CA MET A 132 -7.20 17.79 -67.07
C MET A 132 -6.46 16.49 -66.77
N GLY A 133 -6.50 15.58 -67.74
CA GLY A 133 -5.87 14.26 -67.70
C GLY A 133 -4.60 14.16 -68.56
N MET A 134 -3.85 13.11 -68.25
CA MET A 134 -2.88 12.31 -69.02
C MET A 134 -2.15 12.93 -70.22
N THR A 135 -0.80 12.86 -70.18
CA THR A 135 0.01 12.33 -71.29
C THR A 135 1.28 11.65 -70.76
N GLN A 136 1.72 10.61 -71.48
CA GLN A 136 2.88 9.73 -71.24
C GLN A 136 3.83 9.86 -72.44
N PRO A 137 5.15 9.63 -72.29
CA PRO A 137 5.89 9.07 -73.42
C PRO A 137 6.99 8.05 -73.08
N GLY A 138 7.03 6.97 -73.87
CA GLY A 138 8.24 6.50 -74.57
C GLY A 138 9.10 5.38 -73.96
N MET A 139 9.04 4.18 -74.56
CA MET A 139 10.10 3.15 -74.49
C MET A 139 11.22 3.42 -75.50
N PRO A 140 12.38 2.75 -75.36
CA PRO A 140 12.73 1.76 -76.40
C PRO A 140 13.27 0.41 -75.89
N HIS A 141 13.14 -0.57 -76.78
CA HIS A 141 13.44 -2.00 -76.67
C HIS A 141 14.93 -2.37 -76.67
N GLY A 142 15.28 -3.47 -76.00
CA GLY A 142 16.51 -4.23 -76.22
C GLY A 142 16.61 -5.46 -75.31
N MET A 143 16.33 -6.66 -75.84
CA MET A 143 16.72 -7.94 -75.24
C MET A 143 18.02 -8.44 -75.91
N PRO A 144 18.82 -9.23 -75.19
CA PRO A 144 18.85 -10.67 -75.50
C PRO A 144 18.77 -11.58 -74.26
N GLN A 145 18.16 -12.76 -74.45
CA GLN A 145 18.15 -13.89 -73.50
C GLN A 145 19.55 -14.51 -73.32
N ALA A 146 19.88 -14.95 -72.11
CA ALA A 146 20.05 -16.37 -71.73
C ALA A 146 20.95 -16.55 -70.48
N MET A 147 20.69 -17.67 -69.78
CA MET A 147 21.52 -18.36 -68.77
C MET A 147 21.29 -18.04 -67.27
N GLY A 148 20.49 -18.93 -66.67
CA GLY A 148 20.73 -19.69 -65.43
C GLY A 148 21.68 -19.18 -64.35
N GLY A 149 21.19 -19.20 -63.10
CA GLY A 149 22.06 -19.33 -61.92
C GLY A 149 21.51 -18.77 -60.62
N MET A 150 21.16 -19.68 -59.70
CA MET A 150 21.14 -19.58 -58.24
C MET A 150 19.94 -18.92 -57.50
N PRO A 151 19.43 -19.57 -56.43
CA PRO A 151 18.34 -19.05 -55.61
C PRO A 151 18.86 -17.97 -54.64
N GLY A 152 18.40 -16.73 -54.83
CA GLY A 152 18.63 -15.63 -53.90
C GLY A 152 17.73 -15.74 -52.68
N ALA A 153 18.33 -15.73 -51.49
CA ALA A 153 17.67 -15.71 -50.20
C ALA A 153 16.64 -14.57 -50.12
N GLY A 154 15.41 -14.92 -49.74
CA GLY A 154 14.40 -13.92 -49.35
C GLY A 154 14.89 -13.09 -48.16
N PRO A 155 14.42 -11.84 -48.01
CA PRO A 155 14.82 -11.00 -46.90
C PRO A 155 14.49 -11.72 -45.58
N ALA A 156 15.49 -11.85 -44.71
CA ALA A 156 15.34 -12.45 -43.39
C ALA A 156 14.16 -11.75 -42.66
N PRO A 157 13.28 -12.50 -41.98
CA PRO A 157 12.25 -11.88 -41.17
C PRO A 157 12.94 -10.96 -40.16
N ALA A 158 12.51 -9.69 -40.13
CA ALA A 158 13.00 -8.73 -39.16
C ALA A 158 12.94 -9.37 -37.76
N PRO A 159 13.98 -9.25 -36.92
CA PRO A 159 13.96 -9.82 -35.59
C PRO A 159 12.71 -9.33 -34.89
N ALA A 160 11.89 -10.29 -34.41
CA ALA A 160 10.72 -9.98 -33.63
C ALA A 160 11.16 -9.09 -32.47
N TYR A 161 10.83 -7.80 -32.54
CA TYR A 161 10.97 -6.91 -31.39
C TYR A 161 10.15 -7.55 -30.29
N SER A 162 10.83 -8.07 -29.26
CA SER A 162 10.18 -8.60 -28.08
C SER A 162 9.25 -7.50 -27.59
N GLN A 163 7.95 -7.79 -27.57
CA GLN A 163 6.92 -6.96 -26.98
C GLN A 163 7.09 -7.05 -25.44
N GLY A 164 8.26 -6.63 -24.95
CA GLY A 164 8.67 -6.66 -23.55
C GLY A 164 8.10 -5.46 -22.81
N GLY A 165 6.76 -5.34 -22.82
CA GLY A 165 6.06 -4.50 -21.86
C GLY A 165 6.08 -5.14 -20.46
N ILE A 166 5.13 -4.75 -19.62
CA ILE A 166 4.92 -5.26 -18.24
C ILE A 166 5.06 -6.79 -18.15
N LYS A 167 4.69 -7.52 -19.21
CA LYS A 167 4.83 -8.98 -19.31
C LYS A 167 6.29 -9.46 -19.20
N GLY A 168 7.23 -8.86 -19.94
CA GLY A 168 8.65 -9.25 -19.87
C GLY A 168 9.35 -8.83 -18.57
N LEU A 169 8.85 -7.76 -17.91
CA LEU A 169 9.29 -7.40 -16.56
C LEU A 169 8.73 -8.38 -15.52
N MET A 170 7.47 -8.83 -15.68
CA MET A 170 6.88 -9.86 -14.83
C MET A 170 7.56 -11.21 -15.00
N ASP A 171 7.95 -11.59 -16.22
CA ASP A 171 8.68 -12.84 -16.46
C ASP A 171 10.04 -12.83 -15.76
N LYS A 172 10.80 -11.71 -15.84
CA LYS A 172 12.05 -11.52 -15.09
C LYS A 172 11.85 -11.50 -13.58
N PHE A 173 10.75 -10.89 -13.11
CA PHE A 173 10.41 -10.86 -11.70
C PHE A 173 10.06 -12.26 -11.18
N HIS A 174 9.28 -13.05 -11.93
CA HIS A 174 9.00 -14.45 -11.62
C HIS A 174 10.28 -15.29 -11.61
N GLU A 175 11.15 -15.14 -12.62
CA GLU A 175 12.43 -15.85 -12.67
C GLU A 175 13.32 -15.51 -11.45
N TYR A 176 13.38 -14.24 -11.05
CA TYR A 176 14.11 -13.83 -9.85
C TYR A 176 13.47 -14.36 -8.56
N MET A 177 12.14 -14.33 -8.46
CA MET A 177 11.39 -14.88 -7.33
C MET A 177 11.66 -16.37 -7.14
N ASP A 178 11.52 -17.15 -8.21
CA ASP A 178 11.72 -18.61 -8.17
C ASP A 178 13.18 -18.98 -7.90
N ARG A 179 14.13 -18.22 -8.44
CA ARG A 179 15.56 -18.56 -8.36
C ARG A 179 16.25 -18.05 -7.09
N VAL A 180 15.81 -16.92 -6.53
CA VAL A 180 16.54 -16.23 -5.46
C VAL A 180 15.72 -16.10 -4.18
N ALA A 181 14.48 -15.61 -4.26
CA ALA A 181 13.72 -15.28 -3.06
C ALA A 181 13.01 -16.49 -2.43
N LEU A 182 12.27 -17.27 -3.23
CA LEU A 182 11.51 -18.42 -2.75
C LEU A 182 12.38 -19.52 -2.12
N PRO A 183 13.56 -19.88 -2.65
CA PRO A 183 14.42 -20.89 -2.02
C PRO A 183 14.88 -20.49 -0.61
N GLY A 184 15.08 -19.20 -0.36
CA GLY A 184 15.39 -18.69 0.98
C GLY A 184 14.18 -18.79 1.91
N VAL A 185 13.02 -18.35 1.42
CA VAL A 185 11.76 -18.34 2.19
C VAL A 185 11.34 -19.77 2.58
N TYR A 186 11.43 -20.74 1.69
CA TYR A 186 11.09 -22.15 1.97
C TYR A 186 12.03 -22.83 2.96
N LYS A 187 13.25 -22.32 3.15
CA LYS A 187 14.19 -22.83 4.14
C LYS A 187 13.96 -22.27 5.54
N LEU A 188 13.24 -21.17 5.70
CA LEU A 188 13.00 -20.55 7.02
C LEU A 188 12.35 -21.53 8.03
N PRO A 189 11.31 -22.31 7.66
CA PRO A 189 10.68 -23.24 8.60
C PRO A 189 11.50 -24.50 8.92
N GLN A 190 12.70 -24.63 8.36
CA GLN A 190 13.63 -25.72 8.68
C GLN A 190 14.43 -25.41 9.94
N PHE A 191 14.65 -24.11 10.23
CA PHE A 191 15.44 -23.64 11.38
C PHE A 191 14.58 -23.03 12.48
N VAL A 192 13.39 -22.55 12.14
CA VAL A 192 12.49 -21.83 13.05
C VAL A 192 11.09 -22.44 12.95
N GLU A 193 10.35 -22.49 14.07
CA GLU A 193 8.97 -22.97 14.04
C GLU A 193 8.11 -22.20 13.04
N PHE A 194 7.26 -22.93 12.31
CA PHE A 194 6.41 -22.35 11.26
C PHE A 194 5.58 -21.15 11.74
N LYS A 195 5.03 -21.21 12.96
CA LYS A 195 4.24 -20.12 13.56
C LYS A 195 5.07 -18.84 13.78
N LEU A 196 6.33 -18.99 14.18
CA LEU A 196 7.25 -17.87 14.39
C LEU A 196 7.73 -17.27 13.06
N VAL A 197 7.89 -18.08 12.02
CA VAL A 197 8.17 -17.58 10.66
C VAL A 197 7.01 -16.71 10.16
N LEU A 198 5.76 -17.16 10.33
CA LEU A 198 4.58 -16.36 9.98
C LEU A 198 4.51 -15.06 10.79
N LEU A 199 4.73 -15.12 12.11
CA LEU A 199 4.81 -13.93 12.95
C LEU A 199 5.91 -12.96 12.48
N GLY A 200 7.06 -13.49 12.08
CA GLY A 200 8.18 -12.70 11.54
C GLY A 200 7.79 -11.90 10.30
N PHE A 201 7.02 -12.49 9.37
CA PHE A 201 6.49 -11.76 8.20
C PHE A 201 5.51 -10.65 8.59
N VAL A 202 4.65 -10.88 9.59
CA VAL A 202 3.73 -9.84 10.11
C VAL A 202 4.51 -8.70 10.77
N VAL A 203 5.51 -9.01 11.59
CA VAL A 203 6.37 -7.99 12.23
C VAL A 203 7.13 -7.21 11.16
N LEU A 204 7.73 -7.90 10.18
CA LEU A 204 8.41 -7.26 9.05
C LEU A 204 7.48 -6.33 8.28
N PHE A 205 6.22 -6.74 8.05
CA PHE A 205 5.20 -5.90 7.44
C PHE A 205 4.97 -4.62 8.25
N ILE A 206 4.74 -4.72 9.56
CA ILE A 206 4.49 -3.56 10.42
C ILE A 206 5.68 -2.60 10.40
N PHE A 207 6.91 -3.09 10.59
CA PHE A 207 8.10 -2.24 10.58
C PHE A 207 8.34 -1.59 9.22
N THR A 208 8.24 -2.37 8.13
CA THR A 208 8.49 -1.87 6.78
C THR A 208 7.46 -0.81 6.41
N THR A 209 6.17 -1.07 6.65
CA THR A 209 5.10 -0.11 6.35
C THR A 209 5.23 1.15 7.19
N THR A 210 5.53 1.03 8.49
CA THR A 210 5.72 2.19 9.37
C THR A 210 6.89 3.05 8.90
N LEU A 211 8.05 2.45 8.63
CA LEU A 211 9.26 3.16 8.21
C LEU A 211 9.07 3.84 6.84
N LEU A 212 8.52 3.10 5.88
CA LEU A 212 8.32 3.59 4.52
C LEU A 212 7.24 4.68 4.45
N SER A 213 6.33 4.71 5.42
CA SER A 213 5.30 5.75 5.55
C SER A 213 5.78 6.99 6.31
N MET A 214 6.71 6.81 7.27
CA MET A 214 7.24 7.93 8.07
C MET A 214 8.07 8.91 7.24
N ILE A 215 8.87 8.42 6.29
CA ILE A 215 9.73 9.26 5.43
C ILE A 215 8.92 10.31 4.64
N PRO A 216 7.92 9.93 3.82
CA PRO A 216 7.13 10.91 3.08
C PRO A 216 6.33 11.81 4.01
N MET A 217 5.85 11.29 5.15
CA MET A 217 5.16 12.09 6.18
C MET A 217 6.03 13.25 6.67
N VAL A 218 7.26 12.99 7.11
CA VAL A 218 8.17 14.04 7.61
C VAL A 218 8.52 15.04 6.50
N ALA A 219 8.81 14.55 5.29
CA ALA A 219 9.20 15.41 4.18
C ALA A 219 8.08 16.37 3.76
N ILE A 220 6.85 15.86 3.61
CA ILE A 220 5.70 16.65 3.18
C ILE A 220 5.26 17.61 4.29
N THR A 221 5.30 17.19 5.55
CA THR A 221 4.99 18.07 6.69
C THR A 221 5.98 19.24 6.75
N ARG A 222 7.30 18.99 6.67
CA ARG A 222 8.31 20.07 6.65
C ARG A 222 8.07 21.04 5.49
N ALA A 223 7.86 20.52 4.28
CA ALA A 223 7.58 21.33 3.10
C ALA A 223 6.28 22.14 3.22
N SER A 224 5.29 21.62 3.94
CA SER A 224 4.04 22.33 4.22
C SER A 224 4.24 23.52 5.13
N ILE A 225 4.87 23.28 6.29
CA ILE A 225 5.11 24.30 7.30
C ILE A 225 5.92 25.45 6.70
N ILE A 226 6.96 25.15 5.91
CA ILE A 226 7.79 26.17 5.24
C ILE A 226 6.96 27.03 4.27
N ASN A 227 6.11 26.41 3.45
CA ASN A 227 5.31 27.15 2.46
C ASN A 227 4.25 28.03 3.11
N GLU A 228 3.59 27.54 4.16
CA GLU A 228 2.61 28.33 4.90
C GLU A 228 3.28 29.46 5.68
N SER A 229 4.43 29.20 6.30
CA SER A 229 5.26 30.23 6.96
C SER A 229 5.68 31.33 5.98
N LYS A 230 6.10 30.97 4.76
CA LYS A 230 6.39 31.95 3.67
C LYS A 230 5.17 32.79 3.31
N ARG A 231 3.98 32.19 3.23
CA ARG A 231 2.74 32.92 2.94
C ARG A 231 2.38 33.90 4.06
N ARG A 232 2.46 33.47 5.32
CA ARG A 232 2.19 34.33 6.49
C ARG A 232 3.18 35.47 6.56
N ALA A 233 4.48 35.20 6.53
CA ALA A 233 5.52 36.22 6.57
C ALA A 233 5.35 37.25 5.43
N ALA A 234 5.06 36.80 4.19
CA ALA A 234 4.79 37.69 3.07
C ALA A 234 3.53 38.55 3.26
N SER A 235 2.49 37.99 3.86
CA SER A 235 1.25 38.71 4.16
C SER A 235 1.49 39.80 5.21
N ILE A 236 2.21 39.47 6.29
CA ILE A 236 2.58 40.42 7.34
C ILE A 236 3.44 41.55 6.76
N ALA A 237 4.46 41.21 5.96
CA ALA A 237 5.30 42.20 5.28
C ALA A 237 4.49 43.13 4.36
N ARG A 238 3.53 42.60 3.62
CA ARG A 238 2.61 43.40 2.79
C ARG A 238 1.76 44.34 3.64
N THR A 239 1.22 43.86 4.76
CA THR A 239 0.40 44.67 5.67
C THR A 239 1.21 45.83 6.24
N ILE A 240 2.44 45.58 6.72
CA ILE A 240 3.36 46.63 7.20
C ILE A 240 3.66 47.65 6.10
N ALA A 241 3.97 47.18 4.89
CA ALA A 241 4.22 48.05 3.74
C ALA A 241 3.02 48.97 3.45
N THR A 242 1.81 48.42 3.47
CA THR A 242 0.57 49.16 3.17
C THR A 242 0.28 50.21 4.23
N ILE A 243 0.38 49.86 5.51
CA ILE A 243 0.13 50.78 6.62
C ILE A 243 1.10 51.95 6.60
N ASN A 244 2.37 51.68 6.30
CA ASN A 244 3.44 52.68 6.36
C ASN A 244 3.67 53.44 5.05
N GLN A 245 2.97 53.07 3.96
CA GLN A 245 3.17 53.68 2.66
C GLN A 245 2.91 55.19 2.70
N ALA A 246 1.79 55.63 3.29
CA ALA A 246 1.42 57.04 3.33
C ALA A 246 2.43 57.90 4.13
N ALA A 247 2.95 57.37 5.24
CA ALA A 247 3.96 58.03 6.05
C ALA A 247 5.28 58.22 5.28
N LEU A 248 5.70 57.18 4.55
CA LEU A 248 6.87 57.24 3.66
C LEU A 248 6.68 58.24 2.51
N LEU A 249 5.48 58.33 1.92
CA LEU A 249 5.17 59.30 0.86
C LEU A 249 5.35 60.76 1.34
N GLN A 250 5.05 61.03 2.61
CA GLN A 250 5.14 62.36 3.21
C GLN A 250 6.53 62.65 3.83
N ASN A 251 7.50 61.73 3.68
CA ASN A 251 8.80 61.76 4.38
C ASN A 251 8.65 61.90 5.91
N ASN A 252 7.54 61.43 6.48
CA ASN A 252 7.28 61.47 7.90
C ASN A 252 7.78 60.17 8.56
N TYR A 253 9.10 60.05 8.75
CA TYR A 253 9.70 58.85 9.32
C TYR A 253 9.30 58.60 10.77
N SER A 254 8.92 59.65 11.51
CA SER A 254 8.47 59.56 12.90
C SER A 254 7.12 58.83 13.08
N SER A 255 6.30 58.74 12.03
CA SER A 255 5.02 58.02 12.08
C SER A 255 5.10 56.58 11.62
N LEU A 256 6.30 56.09 11.24
CA LEU A 256 6.48 54.70 10.85
C LEU A 256 6.36 53.78 12.06
N SER A 257 5.58 52.70 11.91
CA SER A 257 5.28 51.77 12.99
C SER A 257 5.36 50.32 12.53
N THR A 258 6.02 49.49 13.35
CA THR A 258 6.15 48.05 13.20
C THR A 258 5.43 47.27 14.32
N ASN A 259 4.98 47.96 15.38
CA ASN A 259 4.48 47.36 16.63
C ASN A 259 3.37 46.33 16.43
N ALA A 260 2.42 46.61 15.52
CA ALA A 260 1.29 45.71 15.27
C ALA A 260 1.73 44.35 14.70
N ALA A 261 2.83 44.31 13.95
CA ALA A 261 3.37 43.09 13.38
C ALA A 261 4.38 42.41 14.31
N GLU A 262 5.03 43.13 15.23
CA GLU A 262 5.92 42.55 16.25
C GLU A 262 5.15 41.69 17.26
N SER A 263 3.85 41.93 17.44
CA SER A 263 2.97 41.12 18.30
C SER A 263 2.37 39.89 17.60
N GLU A 264 2.61 39.71 16.29
CA GLU A 264 2.09 38.56 15.55
C GLU A 264 2.84 37.27 15.91
N GLU A 265 2.12 36.16 16.04
CA GLU A 265 2.69 34.88 16.43
C GLU A 265 3.71 34.37 15.38
N GLY A 266 4.90 34.03 15.84
CA GLY A 266 6.02 33.61 15.00
C GLY A 266 6.85 34.75 14.42
N VAL A 267 6.47 36.02 14.58
CA VAL A 267 7.33 37.12 14.13
C VAL A 267 8.45 37.35 15.13
N THR A 268 9.70 37.21 14.68
CA THR A 268 10.89 37.43 15.53
C THR A 268 11.44 38.85 15.38
N GLN A 269 11.33 39.41 14.18
CA GLN A 269 11.82 40.75 13.89
C GLN A 269 11.06 41.39 12.74
N VAL A 270 10.75 42.67 12.88
CA VAL A 270 10.17 43.51 11.82
C VAL A 270 11.06 44.71 11.60
N LEU A 271 11.33 45.04 10.34
CA LEU A 271 12.15 46.20 9.97
C LEU A 271 11.52 46.91 8.78
N ILE A 272 11.60 48.24 8.75
CA ILE A 272 11.42 49.02 7.53
C ILE A 272 12.80 49.54 7.17
N VAL A 273 13.30 49.20 5.98
CA VAL A 273 14.69 49.48 5.58
C VAL A 273 14.69 50.31 4.32
N GLN A 274 15.49 51.37 4.30
CA GLN A 274 15.64 52.23 3.14
C GLN A 274 16.40 51.53 2.00
N GLN A 275 15.93 51.69 0.77
CA GLN A 275 16.51 50.99 -0.38
C GLN A 275 17.94 51.47 -0.73
N SER A 276 18.21 52.78 -0.60
CA SER A 276 19.45 53.41 -1.08
C SER A 276 20.69 53.01 -0.27
N ASP A 277 20.61 53.09 1.06
CA ASP A 277 21.73 52.91 1.99
C ASP A 277 21.55 51.71 2.92
N GLY A 278 20.31 51.21 3.07
CA GLY A 278 19.99 50.08 3.95
C GLY A 278 19.83 50.48 5.41
N LEU A 279 19.65 51.76 5.69
CA LEU A 279 19.35 52.22 7.04
C LEU A 279 17.97 51.75 7.46
N ILE A 280 17.86 51.33 8.72
CA ILE A 280 16.59 51.03 9.35
C ILE A 280 15.86 52.36 9.57
N LEU A 281 14.63 52.45 9.07
CA LEU A 281 13.71 53.57 9.28
C LEU A 281 12.74 53.29 10.44
N ALA A 282 12.36 52.03 10.63
CA ALA A 282 11.55 51.56 11.76
C ALA A 282 11.94 50.12 12.13
N PRO A 283 11.83 49.69 13.40
CA PRO A 283 11.31 50.43 14.55
C PRO A 283 12.21 51.60 14.98
N ALA A 284 11.62 52.60 15.63
CA ALA A 284 12.33 53.80 16.09
C ALA A 284 13.52 53.47 17.01
N THR A 285 13.45 52.36 17.74
CA THR A 285 14.52 51.87 18.64
C THR A 285 15.82 51.50 17.92
N ARG A 286 15.74 51.17 16.62
CA ARG A 286 16.90 50.80 15.78
C ARG A 286 17.07 51.72 14.57
N ALA A 287 16.29 52.79 14.49
CA ALA A 287 16.35 53.71 13.37
C ALA A 287 17.76 54.33 13.21
N GLY A 288 18.23 54.47 11.98
CA GLY A 288 19.57 54.99 11.66
C GLY A 288 20.71 53.98 11.79
N THR A 289 20.44 52.73 12.15
CA THR A 289 21.43 51.64 12.11
C THR A 289 21.29 50.80 10.85
N THR A 290 22.31 50.02 10.49
CA THR A 290 22.22 49.03 9.41
C THR A 290 21.99 47.64 10.00
N PRO A 291 21.08 46.84 9.43
CA PRO A 291 20.83 45.48 9.90
C PRO A 291 21.95 44.54 9.43
N ASP A 292 22.55 43.80 10.35
CA ASP A 292 23.58 42.78 10.08
C ASP A 292 22.92 41.45 9.64
N LEU A 293 22.22 41.49 8.52
CA LEU A 293 21.48 40.35 7.98
C LEU A 293 21.70 40.25 6.47
N PRO A 294 22.37 39.19 5.97
CA PRO A 294 22.64 39.01 4.53
C PRO A 294 21.37 39.10 3.67
N PHE A 295 20.27 38.52 4.16
CA PHE A 295 18.96 38.56 3.52
C PHE A 295 18.45 40.00 3.31
N VAL A 296 18.66 40.91 4.25
CA VAL A 296 18.20 42.30 4.12
C VAL A 296 18.93 43.02 2.99
N HIS A 297 20.24 42.79 2.87
CA HIS A 297 21.05 43.42 1.82
C HIS A 297 20.67 42.97 0.42
N THR A 298 20.31 41.69 0.25
CA THR A 298 19.78 41.17 -1.01
C THR A 298 18.35 41.66 -1.22
N ALA A 299 17.53 41.62 -0.18
CA ALA A 299 16.10 41.85 -0.32
C ALA A 299 15.73 43.29 -0.66
N ARG A 300 16.47 44.28 -0.14
CA ARG A 300 16.26 45.70 -0.45
C ARG A 300 16.51 46.06 -1.92
N ARG A 301 17.27 45.23 -2.66
CA ARG A 301 17.61 45.50 -4.07
C ARG A 301 16.54 45.00 -5.03
N GLU A 302 15.68 44.11 -4.56
CA GLU A 302 14.62 43.51 -5.37
C GLU A 302 13.41 44.44 -5.48
N MET A 303 12.85 44.55 -6.67
CA MET A 303 11.62 45.33 -6.91
C MET A 303 10.33 44.53 -6.69
N ARG A 304 10.45 43.22 -6.41
CA ARG A 304 9.31 42.31 -6.24
C ARG A 304 9.24 41.80 -4.80
N PRO A 305 8.02 41.51 -4.30
CA PRO A 305 7.86 40.80 -3.04
C PRO A 305 8.56 39.44 -3.08
N GLN A 306 9.18 39.07 -1.97
CA GLN A 306 9.87 37.79 -1.84
C GLN A 306 9.69 37.22 -0.43
N ALA A 307 9.65 35.90 -0.34
CA ALA A 307 9.68 35.16 0.91
C ALA A 307 10.56 33.92 0.75
N VAL A 308 11.65 33.86 1.50
CA VAL A 308 12.71 32.86 1.37
C VAL A 308 13.08 32.27 2.72
N GLU A 309 13.60 31.05 2.71
CA GLU A 309 14.17 30.42 3.89
C GLU A 309 15.58 31.01 4.09
N ILE A 310 15.83 31.64 5.24
CA ILE A 310 17.16 32.19 5.57
C ILE A 310 18.02 31.09 6.20
N ASP A 311 17.41 30.31 7.09
CA ASP A 311 18.02 29.19 7.79
C ASP A 311 16.96 28.10 8.08
N SER A 312 17.33 27.06 8.83
CA SER A 312 16.46 25.91 9.13
C SER A 312 15.18 26.24 9.91
N SER A 313 15.12 27.40 10.55
CA SER A 313 14.06 27.85 11.47
C SER A 313 13.44 29.19 11.06
N THR A 314 14.10 29.97 10.21
CA THR A 314 13.69 31.36 9.93
C THR A 314 13.32 31.57 8.46
N ILE A 315 12.15 32.14 8.25
CA ILE A 315 11.70 32.69 6.98
C ILE A 315 11.89 34.20 6.95
N GLY A 316 12.55 34.69 5.92
CA GLY A 316 12.65 36.11 5.60
C GLY A 316 11.63 36.49 4.54
N ALA A 317 10.75 37.43 4.84
CA ALA A 317 9.87 38.06 3.86
C ALA A 317 10.21 39.53 3.68
N SER A 318 10.11 40.01 2.44
CA SER A 318 10.34 41.39 2.08
C SER A 318 9.29 41.87 1.09
N PHE A 319 8.74 43.04 1.35
CA PHE A 319 7.76 43.69 0.50
C PHE A 319 8.21 45.13 0.15
N PRO A 320 8.35 45.48 -1.13
CA PRO A 320 8.77 46.82 -1.54
C PRO A 320 7.68 47.85 -1.28
N ILE A 321 8.08 49.01 -0.77
CA ILE A 321 7.22 50.17 -0.54
C ILE A 321 7.54 51.22 -1.60
N GLY A 322 6.60 51.38 -2.54
CA GLY A 322 6.74 52.22 -3.72
C GLY A 322 6.12 53.61 -3.59
N LEU A 323 6.76 54.56 -4.26
CA LEU A 323 6.31 55.92 -4.56
C LEU A 323 5.82 55.96 -6.02
N PHE A 324 4.58 56.41 -6.20
CA PHE A 324 4.05 56.73 -7.52
C PHE A 324 4.35 58.21 -7.80
N ASP A 325 5.17 58.48 -8.82
CA ASP A 325 5.39 59.85 -9.28
C ASP A 325 4.29 60.24 -10.27
N PRO A 326 3.37 61.17 -9.91
CA PRO A 326 2.25 61.54 -10.78
C PRO A 326 2.69 62.29 -12.03
N SER A 327 3.91 62.82 -12.05
CA SER A 327 4.44 63.64 -13.15
C SER A 327 5.14 62.82 -14.23
N THR A 328 5.83 61.75 -13.84
CA THR A 328 6.55 60.84 -14.76
C THR A 328 5.80 59.53 -15.01
N GLY A 329 4.82 59.19 -14.18
CA GLY A 329 4.12 57.91 -14.22
C GLY A 329 4.97 56.73 -13.74
N GLU A 330 6.17 56.99 -13.22
CA GLU A 330 7.16 55.98 -12.84
C GLU A 330 6.94 55.53 -11.39
N GLN A 331 7.01 54.21 -11.16
CA GLN A 331 7.01 53.66 -9.80
C GLN A 331 8.45 53.46 -9.33
N SER A 332 8.83 54.15 -8.26
CA SER A 332 10.13 53.95 -7.61
C SER A 332 9.95 53.32 -6.24
N VAL A 333 10.73 52.30 -5.92
CA VAL A 333 10.76 51.74 -4.56
C VAL A 333 11.67 52.64 -3.71
N LYS A 334 11.30 52.89 -2.44
CA LYS A 334 12.11 53.73 -1.53
C LYS A 334 12.46 53.06 -0.22
N ALA A 335 11.62 52.13 0.22
CA ALA A 335 11.90 51.30 1.38
C ALA A 335 11.33 49.90 1.18
N HIS A 336 11.74 48.97 2.02
CA HIS A 336 11.20 47.62 2.08
C HIS A 336 10.72 47.33 3.49
N ALA A 337 9.53 46.76 3.61
CA ALA A 337 9.07 46.13 4.84
C ALA A 337 9.64 44.71 4.89
N ILE A 338 10.40 44.41 5.92
CA ILE A 338 11.09 43.14 6.12
C ILE A 338 10.56 42.49 7.39
N VAL A 339 10.26 41.20 7.30
CA VAL A 339 9.75 40.38 8.41
C VAL A 339 10.61 39.12 8.49
N LEU A 340 11.10 38.83 9.69
CA LEU A 340 11.67 37.54 10.06
C LEU A 340 10.63 36.75 10.84
N TYR A 341 10.41 35.51 10.42
CA TYR A 341 9.35 34.65 10.91
C TYR A 341 9.89 33.28 11.29
N ASP A 342 9.64 32.82 12.51
CA ASP A 342 10.03 31.51 13.02
C ASP A 342 9.01 30.43 12.62
N ILE A 343 9.53 29.30 12.12
CA ILE A 343 8.76 28.19 11.55
C ILE A 343 8.12 27.34 12.67
N GLY A 344 8.60 27.42 13.91
CA GLY A 344 8.18 26.57 15.03
C GLY A 344 6.74 26.80 15.53
N SER A 345 6.09 27.89 15.13
CA SER A 345 4.77 28.29 15.64
C SER A 345 3.56 27.74 14.86
N LEU A 346 3.75 27.05 13.73
CA LEU A 346 2.62 26.63 12.90
C LEU A 346 2.06 25.24 13.27
N ALA A 347 0.76 25.23 13.56
CA ALA A 347 -0.07 24.04 13.71
C ALA A 347 -0.33 23.31 12.37
N PHE A 348 -0.54 22.00 12.50
CA PHE A 348 -0.73 21.00 11.44
C PHE A 348 -1.91 21.32 10.49
N ASP A 349 -1.75 21.04 9.19
CA ASP A 349 -2.78 21.28 8.14
C ASP A 349 -3.54 19.98 7.80
N ASP A 350 -4.87 19.98 8.01
CA ASP A 350 -5.76 18.82 7.89
C ASP A 350 -5.88 18.26 6.46
N GLY A 351 -5.76 19.11 5.43
CA GLY A 351 -5.94 18.67 4.03
C GLY A 351 -4.80 17.78 3.53
N ARG A 352 -3.58 17.98 4.05
CA ARG A 352 -2.39 17.22 3.66
C ARG A 352 -2.24 15.93 4.45
N ALA A 353 -2.80 15.87 5.66
CA ALA A 353 -2.91 14.62 6.41
C ALA A 353 -3.64 13.54 5.60
N ILE A 354 -4.67 13.92 4.82
CA ILE A 354 -5.41 13.00 3.96
C ILE A 354 -4.54 12.46 2.80
N SER A 355 -3.74 13.31 2.15
CA SER A 355 -2.82 12.88 1.08
C SER A 355 -1.75 11.93 1.62
N LEU A 356 -1.23 12.22 2.82
CA LEU A 356 -0.27 11.37 3.52
C LEU A 356 -0.85 10.01 3.89
N PHE A 357 -2.09 10.01 4.38
CA PHE A 357 -2.82 8.79 4.66
C PHE A 357 -3.00 7.94 3.41
N MET A 358 -3.39 8.54 2.28
CA MET A 358 -3.55 7.81 1.01
C MET A 358 -2.23 7.22 0.50
N GLN A 359 -1.13 7.98 0.56
CA GLN A 359 0.18 7.47 0.14
C GLN A 359 0.65 6.32 1.05
N THR A 360 0.46 6.48 2.36
CA THR A 360 0.73 5.44 3.36
C THR A 360 -0.08 4.18 3.07
N LEU A 361 -1.38 4.32 2.77
CA LEU A 361 -2.26 3.22 2.43
C LEU A 361 -1.83 2.47 1.16
N VAL A 362 -1.44 3.19 0.11
CA VAL A 362 -0.95 2.58 -1.14
C VAL A 362 0.34 1.81 -0.89
N ILE A 363 1.30 2.41 -0.18
CA ILE A 363 2.57 1.77 0.17
C ILE A 363 2.32 0.51 1.01
N ALA A 364 1.47 0.62 2.04
CA ALA A 364 1.10 -0.51 2.89
C ALA A 364 0.41 -1.61 2.09
N SER A 365 -0.46 -1.25 1.14
CA SER A 365 -1.14 -2.24 0.29
C SER A 365 -0.16 -2.99 -0.62
N ILE A 366 0.82 -2.30 -1.22
CA ILE A 366 1.83 -2.92 -2.09
C ILE A 366 2.73 -3.86 -1.28
N VAL A 367 3.25 -3.40 -0.14
CA VAL A 367 4.10 -4.22 0.74
C VAL A 367 3.31 -5.40 1.31
N GLY A 368 2.05 -5.18 1.66
CA GLY A 368 1.14 -6.21 2.16
C GLY A 368 0.87 -7.30 1.13
N LEU A 369 0.60 -6.93 -0.13
CA LEU A 369 0.42 -7.89 -1.23
C LEU A 369 1.69 -8.72 -1.48
N LEU A 370 2.86 -8.08 -1.41
CA LEU A 370 4.15 -8.76 -1.58
C LEU A 370 4.43 -9.76 -0.45
N ILE A 371 4.18 -9.38 0.81
CA ILE A 371 4.34 -10.28 1.95
C ILE A 371 3.28 -11.39 1.94
N TYR A 372 2.04 -11.06 1.57
CA TYR A 372 0.98 -12.05 1.38
C TYR A 372 1.37 -13.10 0.35
N PHE A 373 1.97 -12.70 -0.78
CA PHE A 373 2.48 -13.63 -1.78
C PHE A 373 3.51 -14.61 -1.19
N PHE A 374 4.46 -14.12 -0.39
CA PHE A 374 5.44 -14.99 0.27
C PHE A 374 4.80 -15.93 1.29
N MET A 375 3.90 -15.42 2.13
CA MET A 375 3.16 -16.26 3.09
C MET A 375 2.33 -17.33 2.38
N TYR A 376 1.62 -16.97 1.32
CA TYR A 376 0.83 -17.90 0.52
C TYR A 376 1.72 -19.01 -0.06
N LYS A 377 2.85 -18.64 -0.69
CA LYS A 377 3.80 -19.61 -1.25
C LYS A 377 4.45 -20.49 -0.17
N LEU A 378 4.76 -19.92 0.98
CA LEU A 378 5.31 -20.65 2.13
C LEU A 378 4.34 -21.73 2.65
N ILE A 379 3.04 -21.46 2.63
CA ILE A 379 1.98 -22.41 3.03
C ILE A 379 1.73 -23.44 1.93
N GLU A 380 1.74 -23.03 0.66
CA GLU A 380 1.47 -23.91 -0.49
C GLU A 380 2.58 -24.94 -0.72
N PHE A 381 3.85 -24.53 -0.56
CA PHE A 381 5.03 -25.34 -0.82
C PHE A 381 5.03 -26.72 -0.13
N PRO A 382 4.83 -26.85 1.20
CA PRO A 382 4.86 -28.15 1.86
C PRO A 382 3.75 -29.09 1.38
N ILE A 383 2.57 -28.56 1.04
CA ILE A 383 1.43 -29.36 0.56
C ILE A 383 1.74 -29.92 -0.82
N ASN A 384 2.22 -29.09 -1.74
CA ASN A 384 2.59 -29.52 -3.09
C ASN A 384 3.77 -30.49 -3.07
N SER A 385 4.77 -30.25 -2.21
CA SER A 385 5.91 -31.16 -2.04
C SER A 385 5.47 -32.52 -1.50
N LEU A 386 4.59 -32.54 -0.50
CA LEU A 386 4.03 -33.78 0.02
C LEU A 386 3.24 -34.55 -1.04
N ASN A 387 2.41 -33.88 -1.82
CA ASN A 387 1.64 -34.50 -2.90
C ASN A 387 2.56 -35.15 -3.96
N ALA A 388 3.60 -34.44 -4.38
CA ALA A 388 4.59 -34.97 -5.32
C ALA A 388 5.37 -36.17 -4.74
N GLN A 389 5.77 -36.10 -3.47
CA GLN A 389 6.45 -37.22 -2.80
C GLN A 389 5.54 -38.45 -2.68
N LEU A 390 4.25 -38.25 -2.42
CA LEU A 390 3.26 -39.33 -2.36
C LEU A 390 3.07 -40.03 -3.70
N ASP A 391 2.92 -39.26 -4.77
CA ASP A 391 2.83 -39.82 -6.12
C ASP A 391 4.05 -40.66 -6.48
N THR A 392 5.26 -40.19 -6.14
CA THR A 392 6.50 -40.96 -6.34
C THR A 392 6.55 -42.20 -5.45
N ALA A 393 6.24 -42.07 -4.16
CA ALA A 393 6.28 -43.19 -3.21
C ALA A 393 5.32 -44.32 -3.59
N MET A 394 4.12 -43.98 -4.09
CA MET A 394 3.16 -44.97 -4.61
C MET A 394 3.64 -45.64 -5.90
N ARG A 395 4.27 -44.88 -6.81
CA ARG A 395 4.78 -45.42 -8.09
C ARG A 395 6.00 -46.32 -7.90
N GLU A 396 6.91 -45.93 -7.02
CA GLU A 396 8.21 -46.60 -6.81
C GLU A 396 8.19 -47.61 -5.66
N LYS A 397 7.05 -47.78 -4.96
CA LYS A 397 6.90 -48.62 -3.76
C LYS A 397 7.95 -48.31 -2.69
N GLN A 398 8.27 -47.04 -2.50
CA GLN A 398 9.18 -46.57 -1.46
C GLN A 398 8.38 -46.20 -0.21
N ASP A 399 8.89 -46.53 0.97
CA ASP A 399 8.19 -46.49 2.26
C ASP A 399 8.40 -45.19 3.06
N ASN A 400 9.11 -44.20 2.52
CA ASN A 400 9.49 -43.02 3.29
C ASN A 400 9.30 -41.70 2.53
N THR A 401 8.33 -40.90 2.97
CA THR A 401 8.26 -39.47 2.64
C THR A 401 8.84 -38.65 3.80
N GLN A 402 9.75 -37.71 3.49
CA GLN A 402 10.41 -36.85 4.47
C GLN A 402 10.11 -35.39 4.17
N VAL A 403 9.51 -34.69 5.14
CA VAL A 403 9.29 -33.25 5.07
C VAL A 403 9.99 -32.62 6.27
N ASN A 404 11.14 -31.99 5.99
CA ASN A 404 12.00 -31.36 6.99
C ASN A 404 11.45 -29.98 7.42
N PHE A 405 10.17 -29.90 7.79
CA PHE A 405 9.53 -28.67 8.26
C PHE A 405 9.17 -28.81 9.74
N LEU A 406 9.52 -27.80 10.54
CA LEU A 406 9.14 -27.71 11.96
C LEU A 406 7.69 -27.25 12.10
N PHE A 407 6.77 -28.10 11.66
CA PHE A 407 5.32 -27.89 11.76
C PHE A 407 4.64 -29.18 12.27
N PRO A 408 4.41 -29.30 13.59
CA PRO A 408 3.94 -30.55 14.20
C PRO A 408 2.66 -31.17 13.59
N PRO A 409 1.62 -30.39 13.22
CA PRO A 409 0.43 -30.96 12.58
C PRO A 409 0.72 -31.65 11.24
N LEU A 410 1.63 -31.09 10.44
CA LEU A 410 2.03 -31.68 9.17
C LEU A 410 2.91 -32.92 9.36
N GLN A 411 3.80 -32.90 10.36
CA GLN A 411 4.60 -34.08 10.72
C GLN A 411 3.70 -35.26 11.16
N ALA A 412 2.66 -34.99 11.96
CA ALA A 412 1.67 -36.00 12.36
C ALA A 412 0.90 -36.56 11.16
N LEU A 413 0.47 -35.70 10.22
CA LEU A 413 -0.18 -36.13 8.98
C LEU A 413 0.72 -37.04 8.14
N ILE A 414 2.00 -36.69 8.01
CA ILE A 414 2.99 -37.48 7.26
C ILE A 414 3.22 -38.85 7.92
N GLY A 415 3.31 -38.89 9.26
CA GLY A 415 3.42 -40.16 9.99
C GLY A 415 2.25 -41.11 9.70
N ASN A 416 1.02 -40.59 9.68
CA ASN A 416 -0.17 -41.35 9.31
C ASN A 416 -0.10 -41.85 7.86
N ILE A 417 0.32 -40.98 6.94
CA ILE A 417 0.44 -41.30 5.52
C ILE A 417 1.50 -42.38 5.27
N ASN A 418 2.70 -42.25 5.86
CA ASN A 418 3.76 -43.24 5.74
C ASN A 418 3.32 -44.61 6.29
N SER A 419 2.54 -44.62 7.37
CA SER A 419 1.96 -45.86 7.93
C SER A 419 0.97 -46.52 6.97
N LEU A 420 0.11 -45.73 6.30
CA LEU A 420 -0.80 -46.23 5.26
C LEU A 420 -0.05 -46.74 4.03
N LEU A 421 1.00 -46.05 3.63
CA LEU A 421 1.79 -46.40 2.45
C LEU A 421 2.57 -47.68 2.68
N THR A 422 3.16 -47.86 3.86
CA THR A 422 3.79 -49.11 4.31
C THR A 422 2.79 -50.26 4.27
N ARG A 423 1.56 -50.04 4.75
CA ARG A 423 0.47 -51.02 4.71
C ARG A 423 0.05 -51.35 3.27
N TYR A 424 -0.05 -50.37 2.39
CA TYR A 424 -0.40 -50.59 0.97
C TYR A 424 0.68 -51.38 0.23
N ILE A 425 1.96 -51.13 0.52
CA ILE A 425 3.07 -51.80 -0.15
C ILE A 425 3.25 -53.25 0.36
N HIS A 426 3.01 -53.50 1.65
CA HIS A 426 3.28 -54.80 2.29
C HIS A 426 2.02 -55.65 2.56
N GLY A 427 0.81 -55.09 2.43
CA GLY A 427 -0.45 -55.71 2.81
C GLY A 427 -1.18 -56.39 1.65
N ASP A 428 -0.62 -57.48 1.14
CA ASP A 428 -1.37 -58.45 0.31
C ASP A 428 -0.80 -59.88 0.46
N THR A 429 -0.42 -60.26 1.69
CA THR A 429 -0.13 -61.66 2.01
C THR A 429 -0.95 -62.10 3.22
N GLU A 430 -1.97 -62.90 2.90
CA GLU A 430 -2.80 -63.74 3.77
C GLU A 430 -4.09 -63.14 4.37
N GLY A 431 -5.21 -63.66 3.84
CA GLY A 431 -6.36 -64.08 4.66
C GLY A 431 -7.38 -62.99 5.01
N GLY A 432 -8.44 -62.91 4.21
CA GLY A 432 -9.55 -62.01 4.45
C GLY A 432 -10.20 -62.15 5.83
N SER A 433 -10.32 -61.03 6.54
CA SER A 433 -11.46 -60.73 7.42
C SER A 433 -11.55 -59.21 7.61
N SER A 434 -12.69 -58.66 7.20
CA SER A 434 -13.33 -57.40 7.63
C SER A 434 -12.45 -56.20 8.00
N ALA A 435 -12.52 -55.18 7.14
CA ALA A 435 -12.27 -53.79 7.47
C ALA A 435 -13.13 -53.34 8.67
N ALA A 436 -12.55 -53.42 9.88
CA ALA A 436 -12.97 -52.65 11.04
C ALA A 436 -11.95 -51.50 11.22
N GLY A 437 -12.43 -50.28 11.40
CA GLY A 437 -11.63 -49.07 11.40
C GLY A 437 -10.43 -49.13 12.34
N PHE A 438 -9.24 -48.87 11.79
CA PHE A 438 -8.04 -48.62 12.58
C PHE A 438 -8.14 -47.23 13.21
N VAL A 439 -8.89 -47.14 14.31
CA VAL A 439 -8.69 -46.12 15.35
C VAL A 439 -7.29 -46.37 15.91
N ASN A 440 -6.47 -45.32 16.08
CA ASN A 440 -5.21 -45.44 16.82
C ASN A 440 -5.55 -45.76 18.28
N LYS A 441 -5.72 -47.05 18.59
CA LYS A 441 -6.13 -47.56 19.91
C LYS A 441 -5.10 -47.26 20.98
N ASP A 442 -3.83 -47.14 20.62
CA ASP A 442 -2.77 -46.69 21.52
C ASP A 442 -2.97 -45.22 21.91
N GLY A 443 -3.32 -44.36 20.96
CA GLY A 443 -3.69 -42.96 21.22
C GLY A 443 -4.99 -42.81 22.03
N GLU A 444 -5.97 -43.69 21.82
CA GLU A 444 -7.18 -43.76 22.65
C GLU A 444 -6.83 -44.11 24.10
N ALA A 445 -6.00 -45.15 24.29
CA ALA A 445 -5.53 -45.59 25.60
C ALA A 445 -4.70 -44.51 26.31
N GLU A 446 -3.81 -43.82 25.60
CA GLU A 446 -3.04 -42.68 26.11
C GLU A 446 -3.95 -41.59 26.68
N ASN A 447 -4.96 -41.17 25.92
CA ASN A 447 -5.89 -40.12 26.36
C ASN A 447 -6.72 -40.56 27.57
N LEU A 448 -7.20 -41.81 27.58
CA LEU A 448 -7.99 -42.32 28.71
C LEU A 448 -7.17 -42.38 30.00
N VAL A 449 -5.94 -42.87 29.93
CA VAL A 449 -5.04 -42.93 31.09
C VAL A 449 -4.78 -41.54 31.70
N GLN A 450 -4.68 -40.50 30.87
CA GLN A 450 -4.47 -39.12 31.34
C GLN A 450 -5.73 -38.50 31.98
N ILE A 451 -6.92 -38.92 31.56
CA ILE A 451 -8.20 -38.41 32.11
C ILE A 451 -8.53 -39.07 33.46
N VAL A 452 -8.05 -40.30 33.69
CA VAL A 452 -8.27 -41.03 34.95
C VAL A 452 -7.51 -40.34 36.09
N GLY A 453 -8.26 -39.82 37.08
CA GLY A 453 -7.72 -39.06 38.21
C GLY A 453 -7.07 -39.88 39.34
N PHE A 454 -6.86 -41.17 39.13
CA PHE A 454 -6.23 -42.10 40.08
C PHE A 454 -5.17 -42.95 39.34
N PRO A 455 -4.22 -43.59 40.04
CA PRO A 455 -3.15 -44.36 39.41
C PRO A 455 -3.68 -45.32 38.33
N CYS A 456 -3.24 -45.12 37.09
CA CYS A 456 -3.75 -45.83 35.92
C CYS A 456 -2.62 -46.19 34.93
N ILE A 457 -2.70 -47.39 34.37
CA ILE A 457 -1.82 -47.91 33.33
C ILE A 457 -2.63 -48.61 32.25
N ALA A 458 -2.25 -48.39 30.99
CA ALA A 458 -2.76 -49.12 29.83
C ALA A 458 -1.70 -50.09 29.31
N ILE A 459 -2.11 -51.33 29.07
CA ILE A 459 -1.23 -52.41 28.61
C ILE A 459 -1.81 -53.02 27.33
N SER A 460 -0.99 -53.19 26.30
CA SER A 460 -1.38 -53.84 25.04
C SER A 460 -1.70 -55.32 25.25
N ARG A 461 -2.34 -55.95 24.28
CA ARG A 461 -2.59 -57.40 24.28
C ARG A 461 -1.32 -58.24 24.45
N GLU A 462 -0.20 -57.76 23.92
CA GLU A 462 1.11 -58.41 23.97
C GLU A 462 1.86 -58.15 25.29
N GLY A 463 1.25 -57.43 26.23
CA GLY A 463 1.85 -57.12 27.53
C GLY A 463 2.82 -55.94 27.52
N ARG A 464 2.74 -55.06 26.52
CA ARG A 464 3.52 -53.82 26.47
C ARG A 464 2.79 -52.68 27.16
N ILE A 465 3.48 -51.86 27.94
CA ILE A 465 2.91 -50.64 28.52
C ILE A 465 2.70 -49.61 27.40
N ILE A 466 1.45 -49.25 27.13
CA ILE A 466 1.08 -48.22 26.15
C ILE A 466 1.26 -46.84 26.78
N ALA A 467 0.72 -46.64 27.99
CA ALA A 467 0.77 -45.39 28.72
C ALA A 467 0.55 -45.62 30.23
N CYS A 468 1.06 -44.72 31.07
CA CYS A 468 0.69 -44.62 32.47
C CYS A 468 0.61 -43.15 32.89
N ASN A 469 -0.20 -42.83 33.90
CA ASN A 469 -0.30 -41.47 34.42
C ASN A 469 0.70 -41.21 35.55
N ALA A 470 0.90 -39.94 35.91
CA ALA A 470 1.84 -39.53 36.95
C ALA A 470 1.50 -40.11 38.34
N ALA A 471 0.24 -40.46 38.60
CA ALA A 471 -0.15 -41.11 39.83
C ALA A 471 0.31 -42.58 39.87
N PHE A 472 0.29 -43.27 38.72
CA PHE A 472 0.80 -44.64 38.60
C PHE A 472 2.33 -44.71 38.70
N SER A 473 3.06 -43.75 38.14
CA SER A 473 4.53 -43.73 38.27
C SER A 473 4.99 -43.63 39.72
N GLN A 474 4.24 -42.92 40.57
CA GLN A 474 4.49 -42.85 42.01
C GLN A 474 4.28 -44.21 42.71
N VAL A 475 3.20 -44.91 42.36
CA VAL A 475 2.90 -46.26 42.90
C VAL A 475 3.94 -47.27 42.43
N ALA A 476 4.30 -47.24 41.14
CA ALA A 476 5.26 -48.15 40.52
C ALA A 476 6.73 -47.81 40.83
N ARG A 477 7.00 -46.65 41.45
CA ARG A 477 8.36 -46.12 41.74
C ARG A 477 9.28 -46.09 40.51
N ALA A 478 8.72 -45.72 39.36
CA ALA A 478 9.45 -45.64 38.10
C ALA A 478 8.90 -44.50 37.23
N GLU A 479 9.79 -43.84 36.47
CA GLU A 479 9.42 -42.71 35.61
C GLU A 479 8.59 -43.15 34.41
N VAL A 480 7.61 -42.33 34.01
CA VAL A 480 6.70 -42.63 32.88
C VAL A 480 7.48 -42.90 31.59
N SER A 481 8.53 -42.12 31.34
CA SER A 481 9.39 -42.25 30.14
C SER A 481 10.22 -43.53 30.12
N GLN A 482 10.45 -44.16 31.26
CA GLN A 482 11.19 -45.43 31.37
C GLN A 482 10.26 -46.63 31.21
N LEU A 483 8.99 -46.48 31.54
CA LEU A 483 7.98 -47.54 31.47
C LEU A 483 7.29 -47.63 30.11
N GLN A 484 7.08 -46.50 29.43
CA GLN A 484 6.35 -46.47 28.16
C GLN A 484 7.06 -47.29 27.08
N GLY A 485 6.32 -48.18 26.41
CA GLY A 485 6.84 -49.06 25.37
C GLY A 485 7.58 -50.30 25.87
N GLN A 486 7.84 -50.42 27.17
CA GLN A 486 8.45 -51.60 27.78
C GLN A 486 7.39 -52.66 28.14
N PRO A 487 7.76 -53.95 28.28
CA PRO A 487 6.85 -54.96 28.79
C PRO A 487 6.48 -54.68 30.25
N PHE A 488 5.25 -54.97 30.69
CA PHE A 488 4.86 -54.74 32.10
C PHE A 488 5.70 -55.55 33.09
N LYS A 489 6.35 -56.62 32.62
CA LYS A 489 7.35 -57.42 33.37
C LYS A 489 8.63 -56.65 33.73
N SER A 490 8.81 -55.44 33.20
CA SER A 490 9.91 -54.53 33.54
C SER A 490 9.60 -53.62 34.74
N LEU A 491 8.37 -53.65 35.29
CA LEU A 491 8.01 -52.85 36.47
C LEU A 491 8.93 -53.19 37.66
N PRO A 492 9.34 -52.23 38.50
CA PRO A 492 10.26 -52.52 39.61
C PRO A 492 9.69 -53.50 40.66
N ASP A 493 8.38 -53.49 40.86
CA ASP A 493 7.69 -54.28 41.89
C ASP A 493 7.20 -55.64 41.34
N LEU A 494 7.81 -56.72 41.82
CA LEU A 494 7.47 -58.08 41.41
C LEU A 494 6.06 -58.52 41.84
N ALA A 495 5.55 -58.01 42.96
CA ALA A 495 4.19 -58.32 43.42
C ALA A 495 3.15 -57.66 42.51
N LEU A 496 3.39 -56.40 42.15
CA LEU A 496 2.58 -55.67 41.17
C LEU A 496 2.59 -56.37 39.80
N GLN A 497 3.75 -56.82 39.32
CA GLN A 497 3.86 -57.58 38.07
C GLN A 497 2.98 -58.83 38.07
N LYS A 498 3.08 -59.66 39.12
CA LYS A 498 2.31 -60.91 39.23
C LYS A 498 0.81 -60.65 39.34
N ASN A 499 0.42 -59.59 40.04
CA ASN A 499 -0.96 -59.21 40.19
C ASN A 499 -1.56 -58.75 38.84
N ILE A 500 -0.82 -57.91 38.09
CA ILE A 500 -1.16 -57.51 36.72
C ILE A 500 -1.26 -58.73 35.80
N GLU A 501 -0.29 -59.65 35.84
CA GLU A 501 -0.31 -60.87 35.01
C GLU A 501 -1.55 -61.74 35.31
N GLY A 502 -1.88 -61.93 36.59
CA GLY A 502 -3.07 -62.66 37.01
C GLY A 502 -4.38 -61.97 36.60
N LEU A 503 -4.45 -60.64 36.75
CA LEU A 503 -5.60 -59.84 36.36
C LEU A 503 -5.84 -59.87 34.85
N VAL A 504 -4.80 -59.65 34.05
CA VAL A 504 -4.88 -59.72 32.57
C VAL A 504 -5.31 -61.11 32.12
N GLY A 505 -4.79 -62.17 32.75
CA GLY A 505 -5.20 -63.55 32.47
C GLY A 505 -6.69 -63.79 32.73
N ARG A 506 -7.21 -63.38 33.91
CA ARG A 506 -8.64 -63.49 34.23
C ARG A 506 -9.53 -62.64 33.33
N THR A 507 -9.05 -61.45 32.95
CA THR A 507 -9.77 -60.58 32.03
C THR A 507 -9.86 -61.21 30.64
N LEU A 508 -8.83 -61.90 30.15
CA LEU A 508 -8.88 -62.63 28.88
C LEU A 508 -9.91 -63.77 28.86
N GLU A 509 -10.15 -64.43 30.00
CA GLU A 509 -11.18 -65.46 30.13
C GLU A 509 -12.61 -64.88 30.13
N ASN A 510 -12.78 -63.65 30.63
CA ASN A 510 -14.06 -62.95 30.62
C ASN A 510 -13.89 -61.45 30.34
N LEU A 511 -14.04 -61.09 29.06
CA LEU A 511 -13.84 -59.75 28.53
C LEU A 511 -14.89 -58.71 28.97
N ARG A 512 -16.05 -59.15 29.48
CA ARG A 512 -17.17 -58.25 29.80
C ARG A 512 -17.23 -57.81 31.27
N GLY A 513 -16.29 -58.27 32.10
CA GLY A 513 -16.23 -57.95 33.53
C GLY A 513 -15.01 -57.11 33.90
N ILE A 514 -15.14 -56.37 35.01
CA ILE A 514 -14.00 -55.76 35.71
C ILE A 514 -13.48 -56.80 36.70
N HIS A 515 -12.22 -57.17 36.58
CA HIS A 515 -11.58 -58.11 37.49
C HIS A 515 -10.76 -57.34 38.49
N THR A 516 -10.86 -57.72 39.76
CA THR A 516 -10.15 -57.03 40.84
C THR A 516 -9.22 -57.97 41.58
N ASP A 517 -8.22 -57.37 42.21
CA ASP A 517 -7.30 -58.02 43.14
C ASP A 517 -6.85 -56.98 44.18
N GLN A 518 -6.24 -57.42 45.27
CA GLN A 518 -5.78 -56.52 46.32
C GLN A 518 -4.26 -56.61 46.47
N LEU A 519 -3.63 -55.44 46.60
CA LEU A 519 -2.20 -55.35 46.86
C LEU A 519 -1.94 -54.21 47.83
N GLU A 520 -1.02 -54.46 48.77
CA GLU A 520 -0.62 -53.47 49.76
C GLU A 520 0.52 -52.60 49.22
N PHE A 521 0.30 -51.29 49.20
CA PHE A 521 1.32 -50.32 48.84
C PHE A 521 1.64 -49.45 50.06
N SER A 522 2.90 -49.50 50.52
CA SER A 522 3.41 -48.64 51.61
C SER A 522 2.55 -48.68 52.90
N GLY A 523 1.97 -49.84 53.25
CA GLY A 523 1.13 -49.99 54.46
C GLY A 523 -0.38 -49.81 54.23
N HIS A 524 -0.80 -49.47 53.01
CA HIS A 524 -2.21 -49.27 52.67
C HIS A 524 -2.69 -50.32 51.67
N LEU A 525 -3.83 -50.94 51.98
CA LEU A 525 -4.46 -51.91 51.09
C LEU A 525 -5.13 -51.18 49.92
N CYS A 526 -4.74 -51.53 48.70
CA CYS A 526 -5.32 -50.98 47.48
C CYS A 526 -5.99 -52.09 46.66
N VAL A 527 -7.03 -51.72 45.94
CA VAL A 527 -7.70 -52.56 44.95
C VAL A 527 -7.13 -52.23 43.58
N LEU A 528 -6.61 -53.25 42.90
CA LEU A 528 -6.31 -53.19 41.48
C LEU A 528 -7.53 -53.65 40.71
N SER A 529 -7.95 -52.86 39.72
CA SER A 529 -9.08 -53.19 38.84
C SER A 529 -8.60 -53.21 37.40
N CYS A 530 -8.83 -54.33 36.70
CA CYS A 530 -8.46 -54.55 35.31
C CYS A 530 -9.70 -54.74 34.44
N GLN A 531 -9.77 -53.98 33.35
CA GLN A 531 -10.83 -54.06 32.35
C GLN A 531 -10.22 -54.16 30.96
N ALA A 532 -10.75 -55.08 30.13
CA ALA A 532 -10.38 -55.15 28.72
C ALA A 532 -11.20 -54.16 27.90
N MET A 533 -10.52 -53.40 27.06
CA MET A 533 -11.11 -52.61 26.00
C MET A 533 -11.03 -53.43 24.72
N ALA A 534 -12.18 -53.90 24.24
CA ALA A 534 -12.26 -54.82 23.11
C ALA A 534 -13.25 -54.32 22.06
N THR A 535 -12.88 -54.46 20.79
CA THR A 535 -13.76 -54.17 19.65
C THR A 535 -14.16 -55.52 19.01
N GLY A 536 -15.36 -56.01 19.34
CA GLY A 536 -15.81 -57.35 18.93
C GLY A 536 -15.21 -58.44 19.82
N GLU A 537 -14.56 -59.44 19.22
CA GLU A 537 -13.89 -60.55 19.94
C GLU A 537 -12.39 -60.32 20.18
N ASN A 538 -11.83 -59.22 19.66
CA ASN A 538 -10.41 -58.89 19.83
C ASN A 538 -10.21 -57.84 20.93
N VAL A 539 -9.32 -58.15 21.87
CA VAL A 539 -8.85 -57.19 22.89
C VAL A 539 -7.85 -56.24 22.26
N ASP A 540 -8.13 -54.94 22.37
CA ASP A 540 -7.26 -53.87 21.90
C ASP A 540 -6.20 -53.57 22.98
N TYR A 541 -6.63 -53.32 24.22
CA TYR A 541 -5.75 -53.09 25.37
C TYR A 541 -6.48 -53.35 26.70
N PHE A 542 -5.71 -53.45 27.78
CA PHE A 542 -6.18 -53.55 29.16
C PHE A 542 -5.96 -52.22 29.86
N LEU A 543 -6.98 -51.76 30.58
CA LEU A 543 -6.88 -50.61 31.47
C LEU A 543 -6.84 -51.12 32.91
N ILE A 544 -5.77 -50.80 33.63
CA ILE A 544 -5.58 -51.20 35.02
C ILE A 544 -5.49 -49.96 35.88
N THR A 545 -6.28 -49.95 36.93
CA THR A 545 -6.33 -48.85 37.88
C THR A 545 -6.07 -49.31 39.30
N VAL A 546 -5.48 -48.45 40.11
CA VAL A 546 -5.21 -48.70 41.53
C VAL A 546 -5.99 -47.68 42.35
N SER A 547 -6.88 -48.14 43.21
CA SER A 547 -7.64 -47.30 44.14
C SER A 547 -7.46 -47.79 45.57
N PRO A 548 -7.50 -46.90 46.58
CA PRO A 548 -7.49 -47.33 47.98
C PRO A 548 -8.79 -48.09 48.30
N THR A 549 -8.72 -49.14 49.12
CA THR A 549 -9.95 -49.70 49.71
C THR A 549 -10.58 -48.63 50.61
N GLU A 550 -11.88 -48.36 50.47
CA GLU A 550 -12.61 -47.28 51.16
C GLU A 550 -12.09 -47.01 52.59
N GLY A 551 -11.50 -45.84 52.82
CA GLY A 551 -11.02 -45.40 54.15
C GLY A 551 -9.62 -44.77 54.23
N GLY A 552 -8.85 -44.70 53.15
CA GLY A 552 -7.55 -44.01 53.12
C GLY A 552 -7.60 -42.79 52.21
N SER A 553 -7.57 -41.58 52.80
CA SER A 553 -7.52 -40.28 52.12
C SER A 553 -6.18 -40.00 51.45
#